data_AF-L8PKA6-F1
#
_entry.id   AF-L8PKA6-F1
#
_cell.length_a   1.000
_cell.length_b   1.000
_cell.length_c   1.000
_cell.angle_alpha   90.00
_cell.angle_beta   90.00
_cell.angle_gamma   90.00
#
_symmetry.space_group_name_H-M   'P 1'
#
loop_
_entity.id
_entity.type
_entity.pdbx_description
1 polymer ?
#
loop_
_entity_poly.entity_id
_entity_poly.type
_entity_poly.pdbx_seq_one_letter_code
_entity_poly.pdbx_strand_id
1 'polypeptide(L)'
;MVLADAVDHLQTAAPYDVIYSVHSVPFIDPHRLLPALATGLKPGGRLCFTALHTNSHGDGPSTALAPRPEVLRLAGGGELTVQMWVLTPELWEDLLVQHGLRVENVTVLDAPEGDNHASYRLFQVRRPVRVTSRPRTTRPPVAHAALGVGIILSGPDGVLLGRHRRHTVELPGGTVEPGESLSEAVVRELAEETGLTARPADVRLLGTLVDHVGDVVRITVPAIVTSWQGTPADQREESVTDWRWWPLDSLPGGLFECSAQALTAWRPDLPIDHPPAHFTPFADTATASAG
;
A
#
# COMPACT_ATOMS: atom_id res chain seq x y z
N MET A 1 5.03 14.63 33.10
CA MET A 1 4.55 15.43 31.96
C MET A 1 5.62 15.34 30.89
N VAL A 2 5.29 14.78 29.72
CA VAL A 2 6.22 14.75 28.58
C VAL A 2 5.86 15.95 27.70
N LEU A 3 6.83 16.82 27.42
CA LEU A 3 6.67 17.94 26.50
C LEU A 3 7.29 17.54 25.16
N ALA A 4 6.53 16.79 24.36
CA ALA A 4 6.95 16.30 23.05
C ALA A 4 5.78 16.32 22.07
N ASP A 5 6.09 16.28 20.78
CA ASP A 5 5.08 16.04 19.73
C ASP A 5 4.40 14.69 19.97
N ALA A 6 3.07 14.66 19.88
CA ALA A 6 2.30 13.47 20.19
C ALA A 6 2.57 12.32 19.20
N VAL A 7 2.81 12.63 17.93
CA VAL A 7 3.10 11.63 16.89
C VAL A 7 4.47 11.02 17.16
N ASP A 8 5.50 11.84 17.37
CA ASP A 8 6.87 11.38 17.62
C ASP A 8 6.96 10.53 18.91
N HIS A 9 6.21 10.94 19.95
CA HIS A 9 6.12 10.18 21.19
C HIS A 9 5.45 8.82 20.98
N LEU A 10 4.30 8.78 20.29
CA LEU A 10 3.56 7.53 20.04
C LEU A 10 4.34 6.53 19.18
N GLN A 11 5.24 7.01 18.32
CA GLN A 11 6.09 6.16 17.49
C GLN A 11 7.19 5.44 18.29
N THR A 12 7.63 6.02 19.41
CA THR A 12 8.76 5.50 20.19
C THR A 12 8.35 4.89 21.53
N ALA A 13 7.17 5.27 22.05
CA ALA A 13 6.65 4.76 23.30
C ALA A 13 6.16 3.31 23.20
N ALA A 14 6.20 2.60 24.34
CA ALA A 14 5.50 1.33 24.46
C ALA A 14 3.97 1.55 24.28
N PRO A 15 3.23 0.63 23.63
CA PRO A 15 1.80 0.82 23.39
C PRO A 15 0.97 0.93 24.69
N TYR A 16 -0.04 1.79 24.65
CA TYR A 16 -0.96 2.10 25.73
C TYR A 16 -2.23 1.23 25.68
N ASP A 17 -2.81 0.92 26.85
CA ASP A 17 -4.13 0.30 26.93
C ASP A 17 -5.25 1.29 26.60
N VAL A 18 -5.04 2.57 26.95
CA VAL A 18 -5.99 3.67 26.73
C VAL A 18 -5.22 4.92 26.29
N ILE A 19 -5.70 5.56 25.22
CA ILE A 19 -5.32 6.91 24.83
C ILE A 19 -6.58 7.77 24.89
N TYR A 20 -6.50 8.98 25.45
CA TYR A 20 -7.58 9.94 25.30
C TYR A 20 -7.03 11.31 24.94
N SER A 21 -7.81 12.06 24.18
CA SER A 21 -7.45 13.41 23.74
C SER A 21 -8.67 14.31 23.80
N VAL A 22 -8.53 15.44 24.48
CA VAL A 22 -9.59 16.45 24.54
C VAL A 22 -9.18 17.57 23.60
N HIS A 23 -9.93 17.74 22.52
CA HIS A 23 -9.80 18.83 21.56
C HIS A 23 -8.50 18.83 20.73
N SER A 24 -7.50 17.96 20.97
CA SER A 24 -6.21 18.06 20.26
C SER A 24 -6.13 17.29 18.93
N VAL A 25 -6.94 16.24 18.74
CA VAL A 25 -6.90 15.40 17.52
C VAL A 25 -7.12 16.20 16.23
N PRO A 26 -8.09 17.13 16.15
CA PRO A 26 -8.35 17.88 14.92
C PRO A 26 -7.24 18.84 14.47
N PHE A 27 -6.20 19.06 15.28
CA PHE A 27 -5.09 19.97 14.98
C PHE A 27 -3.94 19.30 14.23
N ILE A 28 -3.95 17.97 14.17
CA ILE A 28 -2.89 17.19 13.57
C ILE A 28 -3.46 16.53 12.32
N ASP A 29 -2.69 16.57 11.23
CA ASP A 29 -3.04 15.87 10.00
C ASP A 29 -3.43 14.41 10.29
N PRO A 30 -4.67 13.97 9.96
CA PRO A 30 -5.13 12.61 10.20
C PRO A 30 -4.21 11.55 9.59
N HIS A 31 -3.60 11.81 8.42
CA HIS A 31 -2.67 10.87 7.79
C HIS A 31 -1.38 10.65 8.59
N ARG A 32 -0.99 11.63 9.41
CA ARG A 32 0.15 11.50 10.32
C ARG A 32 -0.25 10.90 11.67
N LEU A 33 -1.37 11.35 12.22
CA LEU A 33 -1.77 11.00 13.58
C LEU A 33 -2.37 9.60 13.69
N LEU A 34 -3.26 9.21 12.77
CA LEU A 34 -4.04 7.97 12.91
C LEU A 34 -3.16 6.70 12.84
N PRO A 35 -2.13 6.60 11.97
CA PRO A 35 -1.18 5.48 12.02
C PRO A 35 -0.44 5.36 13.36
N ALA A 36 -0.05 6.51 13.94
CA ALA A 36 0.65 6.55 15.23
C ALA A 36 -0.28 6.12 16.37
N LEU A 37 -1.53 6.56 16.38
CA LEU A 37 -2.54 6.10 17.35
C LEU A 37 -2.85 4.60 17.21
N ALA A 38 -2.99 4.10 15.98
CA ALA A 38 -3.26 2.69 15.72
C ALA A 38 -2.12 1.77 16.20
N THR A 39 -0.87 2.22 16.06
CA THR A 39 0.32 1.49 16.53
C THR A 39 0.52 1.65 18.04
N GLY A 40 0.29 2.85 18.56
CA GLY A 40 0.47 3.24 19.95
C GLY A 40 -0.60 2.68 20.90
N LEU A 41 -1.70 2.08 20.42
CA LEU A 41 -2.67 1.35 21.24
C LEU A 41 -2.34 -0.13 21.28
N LYS A 42 -2.44 -0.82 22.41
CA LYS A 42 -2.40 -2.29 22.44
C LYS A 42 -3.60 -2.91 21.70
N PRO A 43 -3.49 -4.13 21.16
CA PRO A 43 -4.65 -4.86 20.67
C PRO A 43 -5.75 -4.96 21.75
N GLY A 44 -6.97 -4.58 21.42
CA GLY A 44 -8.11 -4.50 22.36
C GLY A 44 -8.21 -3.18 23.13
N GLY A 45 -7.21 -2.31 23.03
CA GLY A 45 -7.12 -1.00 23.69
C GLY A 45 -8.10 0.03 23.14
N ARG A 46 -8.27 1.13 23.87
CA ARG A 46 -9.29 2.15 23.62
C ARG A 46 -8.70 3.52 23.31
N LEU A 47 -9.30 4.20 22.35
CA LEU A 47 -9.06 5.61 22.06
C LEU A 47 -10.36 6.39 22.29
N CYS A 48 -10.29 7.46 23.06
CA CYS A 48 -11.40 8.40 23.18
C CYS A 48 -10.93 9.80 22.76
N PHE A 49 -11.60 10.45 21.82
CA PHE A 49 -11.26 11.82 21.49
C PHE A 49 -12.46 12.69 21.15
N THR A 50 -12.32 13.98 21.41
CA THR A 50 -13.29 14.97 20.96
C THR A 50 -12.82 15.68 19.69
N ALA A 51 -13.74 15.86 18.74
CA ALA A 51 -13.52 16.66 17.54
C ALA A 51 -14.63 17.71 17.40
N LEU A 52 -14.26 18.89 16.89
CA LEU A 52 -15.24 19.93 16.58
C LEU A 52 -16.15 19.43 15.45
N HIS A 53 -17.45 19.68 15.59
CA HIS A 53 -18.44 19.48 14.53
C HIS A 53 -18.95 20.82 14.02
N THR A 54 -19.49 21.65 14.90
CA THR A 54 -19.98 23.00 14.58
C THR A 54 -19.25 24.00 15.46
N ASN A 55 -18.67 25.06 14.88
CA ASN A 55 -18.05 26.12 15.67
C ASN A 55 -19.10 27.05 16.30
N SER A 56 -18.67 27.99 17.13
CA SER A 56 -19.58 28.96 17.78
C SER A 56 -20.31 29.88 16.81
N HIS A 57 -19.82 30.01 15.56
CA HIS A 57 -20.45 30.80 14.50
C HIS A 57 -21.51 30.02 13.72
N GLY A 58 -21.66 28.71 13.98
CA GLY A 58 -22.61 27.85 13.27
C GLY A 58 -22.02 27.15 12.04
N ASP A 59 -20.73 27.30 11.77
CA ASP A 59 -20.09 26.63 10.63
C ASP A 59 -19.91 25.14 10.93
N GLY A 60 -20.72 24.31 10.27
CA GLY A 60 -20.73 22.86 10.41
C GLY A 60 -19.52 22.17 9.77
N PRO A 61 -19.43 20.84 9.87
CA PRO A 61 -18.26 20.09 9.43
C PRO A 61 -18.18 19.95 7.90
N SER A 62 -16.99 19.58 7.42
CA SER A 62 -16.69 19.35 6.00
C SER A 62 -16.66 17.86 5.66
N THR A 63 -17.14 17.50 4.48
CA THR A 63 -16.94 16.17 3.86
C THR A 63 -15.63 16.07 3.08
N ALA A 64 -14.92 17.18 2.91
CA ALA A 64 -13.60 17.20 2.28
C ALA A 64 -12.50 17.01 3.33
N LEU A 65 -11.53 16.14 3.04
CA LEU A 65 -10.35 15.93 3.87
C LEU A 65 -9.34 17.07 3.69
N ALA A 66 -9.70 18.23 4.21
CA ALA A 66 -8.85 19.42 4.21
C ALA A 66 -9.03 20.18 5.53
N PRO A 67 -7.96 20.76 6.09
CA PRO A 67 -8.11 21.66 7.22
C PRO A 67 -8.79 22.95 6.77
N ARG A 68 -9.42 23.64 7.73
CA ARG A 68 -9.89 25.01 7.56
C ARG A 68 -9.37 25.92 8.66
N PRO A 69 -9.25 27.25 8.41
CA PRO A 69 -8.96 28.21 9.45
C PRO A 69 -10.06 28.21 10.52
N GLU A 70 -9.67 28.10 11.79
CA GLU A 70 -10.57 28.20 12.93
C GLU A 70 -9.99 29.16 13.96
N VAL A 71 -10.85 30.01 14.53
CA VAL A 71 -10.45 31.03 15.50
C VAL A 71 -10.69 30.50 16.91
N LEU A 72 -9.61 30.35 17.66
CA LEU A 72 -9.66 29.96 19.07
C LEU A 72 -9.55 31.19 19.96
N ARG A 73 -10.41 31.27 20.97
CA ARG A 73 -10.34 32.28 22.02
C ARG A 73 -9.53 31.75 23.18
N LEU A 74 -8.41 32.40 23.47
CA LEU A 74 -7.51 32.00 24.54
C LEU A 74 -8.05 32.46 25.90
N ALA A 75 -7.86 31.64 26.94
CA ALA A 75 -8.36 31.93 28.30
C ALA A 75 -7.80 33.23 28.91
N GLY A 76 -6.64 33.71 28.44
CA GLY A 76 -6.02 34.98 28.85
C GLY A 76 -6.46 36.20 28.03
N GLY A 77 -7.43 36.05 27.13
CA GLY A 77 -7.76 37.03 26.10
C GLY A 77 -6.89 36.88 24.85
N GLY A 78 -7.44 37.29 23.71
CA GLY A 78 -6.80 37.14 22.40
C GLY A 78 -7.39 36.00 21.57
N GLU A 79 -7.22 36.12 20.26
CA GLU A 79 -7.68 35.17 19.26
C GLU A 79 -6.48 34.57 18.52
N LEU A 80 -6.50 33.25 18.32
CA LEU A 80 -5.49 32.53 17.56
C LEU A 80 -6.17 31.78 16.42
N THR A 81 -5.77 32.08 15.19
CA THR A 81 -6.21 31.32 14.02
C THR A 81 -5.33 30.09 13.85
N VAL A 82 -5.97 28.91 13.84
CA VAL A 82 -5.32 27.62 13.63
C VAL A 82 -5.87 26.95 12.38
N GLN A 83 -5.14 25.96 11.85
CA GLN A 83 -5.68 25.05 10.84
C GLN A 83 -6.21 23.82 11.55
N MET A 84 -7.47 23.48 11.29
CA MET A 84 -8.14 22.39 11.98
C MET A 84 -8.97 21.54 11.02
N TRP A 85 -8.90 20.22 11.17
CA TRP A 85 -9.71 19.25 10.45
C TRP A 85 -11.08 19.12 11.11
N VAL A 86 -12.03 19.95 10.67
CA VAL A 86 -13.43 19.90 11.10
C VAL A 86 -14.20 19.02 10.12
N LEU A 87 -14.17 17.71 10.35
CA LEU A 87 -14.70 16.70 9.43
C LEU A 87 -16.05 16.16 9.90
N THR A 88 -16.85 15.64 8.97
CA THR A 88 -18.11 14.96 9.33
C THR A 88 -17.82 13.71 10.18
N PRO A 89 -18.77 13.26 11.02
CA PRO A 89 -18.62 12.03 11.78
C PRO A 89 -18.29 10.82 10.90
N GLU A 90 -18.93 10.72 9.73
CA GLU A 90 -18.73 9.63 8.77
C GLU A 90 -17.30 9.63 8.22
N LEU A 91 -16.76 10.81 7.87
CA LEU A 91 -15.40 10.92 7.37
C LEU A 91 -14.36 10.59 8.46
N TRP A 92 -14.60 10.99 9.71
CA TRP A 92 -13.77 10.56 10.83
C TRP A 92 -13.80 9.04 11.03
N GLU A 93 -14.97 8.42 10.93
CA GLU A 93 -15.15 6.98 11.05
C GLU A 93 -14.41 6.23 9.93
N ASP A 94 -14.56 6.65 8.67
CA ASP A 94 -13.88 6.07 7.52
C ASP A 94 -12.36 6.09 7.69
N LEU A 95 -11.80 7.23 8.11
CA LEU A 95 -10.37 7.37 8.38
C LEU A 95 -9.89 6.45 9.51
N LEU A 96 -10.65 6.34 10.60
CA LEU A 96 -10.32 5.44 11.70
C LEU A 96 -10.33 3.97 11.24
N VAL A 97 -11.34 3.57 10.47
CA VAL A 97 -11.48 2.22 9.91
C VAL A 97 -10.32 1.88 8.97
N GLN A 98 -9.94 2.81 8.09
CA GLN A 98 -8.79 2.65 7.19
C GLN A 98 -7.49 2.34 7.96
N HIS A 99 -7.34 2.89 9.16
CA HIS A 99 -6.18 2.66 10.03
C HIS A 99 -6.40 1.52 11.05
N GLY A 100 -7.41 0.68 10.85
CA GLY A 100 -7.65 -0.53 11.65
C GLY A 100 -8.21 -0.25 13.05
N LEU A 101 -8.84 0.90 13.24
CA LEU A 101 -9.55 1.28 14.44
C LEU A 101 -11.07 1.18 14.18
N ARG A 102 -11.85 0.80 15.20
CA ARG A 102 -13.30 0.68 15.08
C ARG A 102 -13.97 1.71 15.99
N VAL A 103 -14.85 2.53 15.43
CA VAL A 103 -15.74 3.39 16.23
C VAL A 103 -16.79 2.51 16.91
N GLU A 104 -16.88 2.61 18.24
CA GLU A 104 -17.89 1.93 19.04
C GLU A 104 -19.10 2.83 19.30
N ASN A 105 -18.86 4.14 19.45
CA ASN A 105 -19.90 5.11 19.71
C ASN A 105 -19.42 6.53 19.36
N VAL A 106 -20.36 7.39 18.95
CA VAL A 106 -20.14 8.82 18.77
C VAL A 106 -21.19 9.57 19.57
N THR A 107 -20.76 10.31 20.59
CA THR A 107 -21.65 11.11 21.44
C THR A 107 -21.64 12.57 21.00
N VAL A 108 -22.82 13.16 20.88
CA VAL A 108 -23.00 14.59 20.61
C VAL A 108 -22.81 15.37 21.90
N LEU A 109 -21.99 16.41 21.85
CA LEU A 109 -21.71 17.31 22.96
C LEU A 109 -21.98 18.75 22.50
N ASP A 110 -23.21 19.22 22.73
CA ASP A 110 -23.63 20.58 22.40
C ASP A 110 -23.33 21.55 23.54
N ALA A 111 -23.08 22.82 23.20
CA ALA A 111 -22.97 23.86 24.20
C ALA A 111 -24.30 24.00 24.98
N PRO A 112 -24.24 24.14 26.31
CA PRO A 112 -25.44 24.28 27.12
C PRO A 112 -26.11 25.66 26.99
N GLU A 113 -25.37 26.68 26.54
CA GLU A 113 -25.89 28.02 26.33
C GLU A 113 -26.65 28.13 25.00
N GLY A 114 -27.89 28.63 25.04
CA GLY A 114 -28.78 28.65 23.87
C GLY A 114 -28.35 29.59 22.73
N ASP A 115 -27.41 30.49 22.96
CA ASP A 115 -26.81 31.39 21.97
C ASP A 115 -25.44 30.90 21.44
N ASN A 116 -24.95 29.76 21.94
CA ASN A 116 -23.70 29.16 21.53
C ASN A 116 -23.96 27.95 20.62
N HIS A 117 -23.64 28.08 19.33
CA HIS A 117 -23.83 27.01 18.35
C HIS A 117 -22.73 25.94 18.36
N ALA A 118 -21.76 26.04 19.28
CA ALA A 118 -20.65 25.10 19.34
C ALA A 118 -21.15 23.67 19.65
N SER A 119 -20.73 22.72 18.82
CA SER A 119 -21.06 21.30 18.96
C SER A 119 -19.83 20.46 18.69
N TYR A 120 -19.59 19.47 19.55
CA TYR A 120 -18.50 18.52 19.46
C TYR A 120 -19.02 17.09 19.30
N ARG A 121 -18.14 16.22 18.83
CA ARG A 121 -18.36 14.77 18.79
C ARG A 121 -17.30 14.11 19.66
N LEU A 122 -17.73 13.30 20.61
CA LEU A 122 -16.87 12.40 21.38
C LEU A 122 -16.90 11.03 20.71
N PHE A 123 -15.77 10.67 20.09
CA PHE A 123 -15.56 9.36 19.51
C PHE A 123 -15.02 8.42 20.59
N GLN A 124 -15.67 7.26 20.72
CA GLN A 124 -15.17 6.13 21.48
C GLN A 124 -14.77 5.06 20.48
N VAL A 125 -13.49 4.72 20.48
CA VAL A 125 -12.83 3.92 19.46
C VAL A 125 -12.09 2.77 20.11
N ARG A 126 -12.08 1.63 19.44
CA ARG A 126 -11.36 0.44 19.90
C ARG A 126 -10.40 -0.04 18.82
N ARG A 127 -9.18 -0.39 19.23
CA ARG A 127 -8.28 -1.20 18.39
C ARG A 127 -8.74 -2.65 18.50
N PRO A 128 -9.28 -3.29 17.44
CA PRO A 128 -9.69 -4.68 17.51
C PRO A 128 -8.52 -5.58 17.88
N VAL A 129 -8.77 -6.62 18.68
CA VAL A 129 -7.79 -7.70 18.84
C VAL A 129 -7.78 -8.46 17.51
N ARG A 130 -6.81 -8.16 16.64
CA ARG A 130 -6.53 -9.05 15.51
C ARG A 130 -6.06 -10.36 16.13
N VAL A 131 -6.85 -11.41 15.97
CA VAL A 131 -6.31 -12.77 16.09
C VAL A 131 -5.39 -12.92 14.90
N THR A 132 -4.13 -12.51 15.06
CA THR A 132 -3.09 -12.98 14.16
C THR A 132 -3.20 -14.49 14.16
N SER A 133 -3.18 -15.13 12.99
CA SER A 133 -2.88 -16.55 12.90
C SER A 133 -1.63 -16.77 13.75
N ARG A 134 -1.81 -17.24 15.00
CA ARG A 134 -0.67 -17.46 15.90
C ARG A 134 0.29 -18.31 15.10
N PRO A 135 1.59 -17.97 15.02
CA PRO A 135 2.54 -18.88 14.42
C PRO A 135 2.35 -20.20 15.17
N ARG A 136 1.86 -21.22 14.46
CA ARG A 136 1.52 -22.54 15.04
C ARG A 136 2.76 -23.23 15.63
N THR A 137 3.93 -22.64 15.43
CA THR A 137 5.23 -23.10 15.89
C THR A 137 6.05 -21.91 16.40
N THR A 138 6.96 -22.15 17.34
CA THR A 138 7.89 -21.15 17.89
C THR A 138 9.12 -20.91 17.02
N ARG A 139 9.23 -21.60 15.87
CA ARG A 139 10.33 -21.44 14.92
C ARG A 139 9.84 -20.60 13.73
N PRO A 140 10.67 -19.70 13.19
CA PRO A 140 10.36 -19.07 11.91
C PRO A 140 10.13 -20.17 10.86
N PRO A 141 9.16 -20.00 9.94
CA PRO A 141 8.96 -20.94 8.86
C PRO A 141 10.26 -21.06 8.06
N VAL A 142 10.65 -22.29 7.73
CA VAL A 142 11.77 -22.53 6.84
C VAL A 142 11.39 -21.99 5.46
N ALA A 143 12.30 -21.28 4.81
CA ALA A 143 12.08 -20.73 3.48
C ALA A 143 12.02 -21.87 2.45
N HIS A 144 10.83 -22.44 2.28
CA HIS A 144 10.54 -23.49 1.30
C HIS A 144 10.05 -22.94 -0.04
N ALA A 145 9.83 -21.62 -0.13
CA ALA A 145 9.38 -20.97 -1.35
C ALA A 145 10.19 -19.72 -1.67
N ALA A 146 10.45 -19.52 -2.96
CA ALA A 146 11.00 -18.29 -3.52
C ALA A 146 9.91 -17.59 -4.35
N LEU A 147 9.75 -16.29 -4.16
CA LEU A 147 8.77 -15.46 -4.86
C LEU A 147 9.50 -14.44 -5.74
N GLY A 148 9.19 -14.43 -7.02
CA GLY A 148 9.70 -13.44 -7.97
C GLY A 148 8.63 -12.91 -8.91
N VAL A 149 8.98 -11.85 -9.63
CA VAL A 149 8.16 -11.23 -10.67
C VAL A 149 8.83 -11.38 -12.03
N GLY A 150 8.03 -11.57 -13.07
CA GLY A 150 8.51 -11.57 -14.46
C GLY A 150 7.79 -10.49 -15.25
N ILE A 151 8.52 -9.57 -15.87
CA ILE A 151 8.00 -8.31 -16.38
C ILE A 151 7.87 -8.37 -17.91
N ILE A 152 6.66 -8.24 -18.41
CA ILE A 152 6.34 -8.26 -19.84
C ILE A 152 6.12 -6.82 -20.31
N LEU A 153 7.06 -6.33 -21.10
CA LEU A 153 6.93 -5.08 -21.85
C LEU A 153 6.65 -5.43 -23.30
N SER A 154 5.47 -5.06 -23.80
CA SER A 154 5.08 -5.27 -25.20
C SER A 154 4.94 -3.93 -25.89
N GLY A 155 5.83 -3.66 -26.86
CA GLY A 155 5.79 -2.49 -27.72
C GLY A 155 5.44 -2.85 -29.18
N PRO A 156 5.48 -1.88 -30.09
CA PRO A 156 5.26 -2.10 -31.52
C PRO A 156 6.26 -3.10 -32.14
N ASP A 157 7.49 -3.14 -31.63
CA ASP A 157 8.58 -3.98 -32.12
C ASP A 157 8.64 -5.36 -31.45
N GLY A 158 7.67 -5.68 -30.59
CA GLY A 158 7.55 -6.97 -29.91
C GLY A 158 7.78 -6.88 -28.39
N VAL A 159 8.40 -7.91 -27.81
CA VAL A 159 8.63 -8.02 -26.37
C VAL A 159 10.09 -7.74 -26.00
N LEU A 160 10.33 -7.03 -24.89
CA LEU A 160 11.68 -6.77 -24.40
C LEU A 160 12.26 -8.01 -23.73
N LEU A 161 13.44 -8.43 -24.18
CA LEU A 161 14.21 -9.52 -23.57
C LEU A 161 15.69 -9.16 -23.48
N GLY A 162 16.36 -9.64 -22.45
CA GLY A 162 17.79 -9.45 -22.22
C GLY A 162 18.52 -10.80 -22.15
N ARG A 163 19.84 -10.76 -22.32
CA ARG A 163 20.72 -11.92 -22.22
C ARG A 163 21.37 -11.96 -20.84
N HIS A 164 21.14 -13.04 -20.12
CA HIS A 164 21.83 -13.33 -18.88
C HIS A 164 23.25 -13.81 -19.16
N ARG A 165 24.18 -13.54 -18.23
CA ARG A 165 25.59 -14.02 -18.30
C ARG A 165 25.74 -15.54 -18.42
N ARG A 166 24.69 -16.31 -18.10
CA ARG A 166 24.64 -17.79 -18.24
C ARG A 166 24.03 -18.27 -19.56
N HIS A 167 23.99 -17.41 -20.58
CA HIS A 167 23.52 -17.70 -21.94
C HIS A 167 22.01 -17.97 -22.09
N THR A 168 21.20 -17.67 -21.08
CA THR A 168 19.73 -17.64 -21.20
C THR A 168 19.26 -16.27 -21.69
N VAL A 169 18.09 -16.26 -22.31
CA VAL A 169 17.36 -15.02 -22.63
C VAL A 169 16.17 -14.90 -21.68
N GLU A 170 15.96 -13.73 -21.08
CA GLU A 170 14.95 -13.56 -20.04
C GLU A 170 14.23 -12.22 -20.11
N LEU A 171 13.01 -12.22 -19.56
CA LEU A 171 12.26 -11.02 -19.22
C LEU A 171 13.01 -10.28 -18.10
N PRO A 172 12.85 -8.95 -17.98
CA PRO A 172 13.20 -8.27 -16.75
C PRO A 172 12.44 -8.84 -15.55
N GLY A 173 13.03 -8.75 -14.36
CA GLY A 173 12.39 -9.12 -13.12
C GLY A 173 13.32 -9.81 -12.14
N GLY A 174 12.86 -9.94 -10.91
CA GLY A 174 13.68 -10.49 -9.84
C GLY A 174 12.87 -10.93 -8.64
N THR A 175 13.54 -11.02 -7.50
CA THR A 175 12.96 -11.54 -6.26
C THR A 175 12.19 -10.43 -5.57
N VAL A 176 11.02 -10.77 -5.02
CA VAL A 176 10.25 -9.82 -4.20
C VAL A 176 10.93 -9.66 -2.84
N GLU A 177 11.25 -8.43 -2.47
CA GLU A 177 11.92 -8.10 -1.22
C GLU A 177 10.96 -8.01 -0.02
N PRO A 178 11.47 -8.14 1.22
CA PRO A 178 10.65 -7.97 2.41
C PRO A 178 10.09 -6.54 2.52
N GLY A 179 8.76 -6.41 2.52
CA GLY A 179 8.07 -5.16 2.80
C GLY A 179 7.53 -4.43 1.56
N GLU A 180 7.82 -4.92 0.36
CA GLU A 180 7.24 -4.38 -0.88
C GLU A 180 6.04 -5.22 -1.37
N SER A 181 5.18 -4.60 -2.17
CA SER A 181 4.14 -5.25 -2.95
C SER A 181 4.67 -5.80 -4.28
N LEU A 182 3.92 -6.71 -4.91
CA LEU A 182 4.26 -7.26 -6.23
C LEU A 182 4.44 -6.15 -7.29
N SER A 183 3.63 -5.10 -7.26
CA SER A 183 3.74 -3.98 -8.19
C SER A 183 4.95 -3.09 -7.90
N GLU A 184 5.32 -2.91 -6.62
CA GLU A 184 6.55 -2.20 -6.25
C GLU A 184 7.78 -2.97 -6.69
N ALA A 185 7.81 -4.29 -6.50
CA ALA A 185 8.87 -5.17 -7.00
C ALA A 185 9.02 -5.03 -8.53
N VAL A 186 7.92 -5.07 -9.29
CA VAL A 186 7.94 -4.87 -10.74
C VAL A 186 8.57 -3.52 -11.12
N VAL A 187 8.17 -2.43 -10.45
CA VAL A 187 8.70 -1.09 -10.75
C VAL A 187 10.17 -0.96 -10.39
N ARG A 188 10.60 -1.53 -9.26
CA ARG A 188 11.99 -1.54 -8.79
C ARG A 188 12.88 -2.32 -9.77
N GLU A 189 12.56 -3.58 -10.02
CA GLU A 189 13.31 -4.47 -10.91
C GLU A 189 13.38 -3.90 -12.33
N LEU A 190 12.29 -3.34 -12.84
CA LEU A 190 12.27 -2.67 -14.14
C LEU A 190 13.31 -1.54 -14.21
N ALA A 191 13.38 -0.70 -13.17
CA ALA A 191 14.31 0.42 -13.11
C ALA A 191 15.76 -0.05 -12.93
N GLU A 192 15.99 -1.02 -12.05
CA GLU A 192 17.31 -1.57 -11.73
C GLU A 192 17.94 -2.30 -12.91
N GLU A 193 17.15 -3.06 -13.69
CA GLU A 193 17.68 -3.88 -14.78
C GLU A 193 17.76 -3.17 -16.12
N THR A 194 16.80 -2.29 -16.41
CA THR A 194 16.65 -1.70 -17.75
C THR A 194 16.80 -0.19 -17.78
N GLY A 195 16.77 0.47 -16.62
CA GLY A 195 16.69 1.92 -16.51
C GLY A 195 15.32 2.52 -16.88
N LEU A 196 14.32 1.68 -17.17
CA LEU A 196 12.96 2.14 -17.46
C LEU A 196 12.20 2.47 -16.18
N THR A 197 11.34 3.48 -16.25
CA THR A 197 10.48 3.85 -15.10
C THR A 197 9.01 3.66 -15.44
N ALA A 198 8.25 3.04 -14.56
CA ALA A 198 6.80 2.90 -14.64
C ALA A 198 6.15 3.25 -13.29
N ARG A 199 4.85 3.52 -13.28
CA ARG A 199 4.12 3.69 -12.01
C ARG A 199 3.47 2.36 -11.62
N PRO A 200 3.25 2.09 -10.33
CA PRO A 200 2.51 0.89 -9.90
C PRO A 200 1.12 0.75 -10.55
N ALA A 201 0.46 1.87 -10.88
CA ALA A 201 -0.83 1.89 -11.56
C ALA A 201 -0.78 1.39 -13.02
N ASP A 202 0.40 1.38 -13.63
CA ASP A 202 0.61 0.93 -15.01
C ASP A 202 0.96 -0.58 -15.06
N VAL A 203 1.05 -1.24 -13.89
CA VAL A 203 1.36 -2.68 -13.72
C VAL A 203 0.08 -3.51 -13.62
N ARG A 204 -0.07 -4.50 -14.50
CA ARG A 204 -1.14 -5.51 -14.45
C ARG A 204 -0.55 -6.88 -14.15
N LEU A 205 -0.86 -7.42 -12.97
CA LEU A 205 -0.45 -8.76 -12.56
C LEU A 205 -1.37 -9.81 -13.20
N LEU A 206 -0.81 -10.89 -13.74
CA LEU A 206 -1.59 -11.91 -14.45
C LEU A 206 -2.07 -13.06 -13.55
N GLY A 207 -1.27 -13.43 -12.55
CA GLY A 207 -1.54 -14.58 -11.69
C GLY A 207 -0.28 -15.13 -11.06
N THR A 208 -0.37 -16.34 -10.53
CA THR A 208 0.78 -17.08 -9.98
C THR A 208 1.10 -18.28 -10.84
N LEU A 209 2.36 -18.41 -11.24
CA LEU A 209 2.95 -19.64 -11.74
C LEU A 209 3.65 -20.34 -10.58
N VAL A 210 3.34 -21.62 -10.38
CA VAL A 210 3.98 -22.44 -9.35
C VAL A 210 4.68 -23.63 -9.99
N ASP A 211 5.98 -23.73 -9.78
CA ASP A 211 6.83 -24.86 -10.16
C ASP A 211 7.81 -25.22 -9.03
N HIS A 212 8.78 -26.09 -9.32
CA HIS A 212 9.76 -26.56 -8.34
C HIS A 212 11.17 -26.53 -8.91
N VAL A 213 12.11 -26.04 -8.11
CA VAL A 213 13.55 -26.11 -8.39
C VAL A 213 14.21 -26.88 -7.24
N GLY A 214 14.50 -28.17 -7.48
CA GLY A 214 14.88 -29.08 -6.40
C GLY A 214 13.76 -29.19 -5.36
N ASP A 215 14.09 -28.94 -4.09
CA ASP A 215 13.13 -28.96 -2.97
C ASP A 215 12.46 -27.60 -2.70
N VAL A 216 12.72 -26.58 -3.53
CA VAL A 216 12.17 -25.23 -3.37
C VAL A 216 10.97 -25.06 -4.29
N VAL A 217 9.84 -24.66 -3.71
CA VAL A 217 8.67 -24.19 -4.49
C VAL A 217 9.02 -22.82 -5.06
N ARG A 218 9.02 -22.67 -6.37
CA ARG A 218 9.23 -21.36 -7.00
C ARG A 218 7.89 -20.82 -7.46
N ILE A 219 7.64 -19.57 -7.08
CA ILE A 219 6.44 -18.83 -7.43
C ILE A 219 6.88 -17.62 -8.26
N THR A 220 6.41 -17.56 -9.50
CA THR A 220 6.63 -16.40 -10.37
C THR A 220 5.30 -15.70 -10.60
N VAL A 221 5.27 -14.38 -10.47
CA VAL A 221 4.12 -13.54 -10.81
C VAL A 221 4.42 -12.80 -12.12
N PRO A 222 3.86 -13.23 -13.26
CA PRO A 222 3.96 -12.47 -14.50
C PRO A 222 3.19 -11.15 -14.37
N ALA A 223 3.81 -10.07 -14.83
CA ALA A 223 3.23 -8.73 -14.81
C ALA A 223 3.39 -8.07 -16.18
N ILE A 224 2.34 -7.43 -16.69
CA ILE A 224 2.41 -6.58 -17.88
C ILE A 224 2.61 -5.14 -17.41
N VAL A 225 3.57 -4.44 -17.98
CA VAL A 225 3.70 -2.98 -17.79
C VAL A 225 3.14 -2.29 -19.03
N THR A 226 2.07 -1.52 -18.84
CA THR A 226 1.30 -0.93 -19.94
C THR A 226 1.79 0.46 -20.35
N SER A 227 2.53 1.14 -19.47
CA SER A 227 3.13 2.45 -19.72
C SER A 227 4.45 2.58 -18.97
N TRP A 228 5.46 3.13 -19.64
CA TRP A 228 6.79 3.36 -19.08
C TRP A 228 7.45 4.57 -19.75
N GLN A 229 8.56 5.04 -19.17
CA GLN A 229 9.39 6.11 -19.69
C GLN A 229 10.84 5.65 -19.77
N GLY A 230 11.59 6.22 -20.72
CA GLY A 230 12.99 5.89 -20.98
C GLY A 230 13.16 4.91 -22.14
N THR A 231 14.43 4.58 -22.41
CA THR A 231 14.84 3.57 -23.39
C THR A 231 15.62 2.49 -22.64
N PRO A 232 15.38 1.19 -22.88
CA PRO A 232 16.12 0.12 -22.23
C PRO A 232 17.64 0.28 -22.43
N ALA A 233 18.39 0.16 -21.35
CA ALA A 233 19.85 0.22 -21.37
C ALA A 233 20.45 -0.70 -20.30
N ASP A 234 21.62 -1.26 -20.60
CA ASP A 234 22.36 -2.13 -19.69
C ASP A 234 22.81 -1.38 -18.43
N GLN A 235 22.55 -1.98 -17.27
CA GLN A 235 22.95 -1.45 -15.96
C GLN A 235 24.20 -2.16 -15.44
N ARG A 236 25.12 -1.39 -14.81
CA ARG A 236 26.50 -1.85 -14.55
C ARG A 236 26.60 -3.02 -13.57
N GLU A 237 25.64 -3.17 -12.67
CA GLU A 237 25.68 -4.17 -11.60
C GLU A 237 24.85 -5.42 -11.93
N GLU A 238 24.17 -5.41 -13.08
CA GLU A 238 23.17 -6.41 -13.42
C GLU A 238 23.71 -7.60 -14.22
N SER A 239 23.11 -8.76 -14.00
CA SER A 239 23.48 -10.01 -14.69
C SER A 239 22.83 -10.15 -16.07
N VAL A 240 21.79 -9.37 -16.35
CA VAL A 240 21.08 -9.31 -17.63
C VAL A 240 21.49 -8.06 -18.39
N THR A 241 21.88 -8.24 -19.65
CA THR A 241 22.40 -7.17 -20.52
C THR A 241 21.94 -7.43 -21.95
N ASP A 242 22.31 -6.58 -22.92
CA ASP A 242 21.93 -6.74 -24.33
C ASP A 242 20.40 -6.76 -24.51
N TRP A 243 19.72 -5.82 -23.86
CA TRP A 243 18.26 -5.64 -23.96
C TRP A 243 17.82 -5.34 -25.39
N ARG A 244 16.92 -6.17 -25.94
CA ARG A 244 16.41 -6.05 -27.31
C ARG A 244 14.91 -6.34 -27.37
N TRP A 245 14.25 -5.69 -28.31
CA TRP A 245 12.87 -5.99 -28.69
C TRP A 245 12.86 -7.16 -29.67
N TRP A 246 12.08 -8.20 -29.34
CA TRP A 246 11.93 -9.41 -30.14
C TRP A 246 10.49 -9.54 -30.66
N PRO A 247 10.28 -9.67 -31.99
CA PRO A 247 8.97 -9.96 -32.54
C PRO A 247 8.37 -11.23 -31.92
N LEU A 248 7.06 -11.21 -31.64
CA LEU A 248 6.37 -12.32 -30.97
C LEU A 248 6.36 -13.62 -31.81
N ASP A 249 6.45 -13.50 -33.13
CA ASP A 249 6.53 -14.62 -34.07
C ASP A 249 7.97 -15.12 -34.32
N SER A 250 8.96 -14.46 -33.73
CA SER A 250 10.38 -14.76 -33.92
C SER A 250 11.17 -14.60 -32.60
N LEU A 251 10.61 -15.15 -31.52
CA LEU A 251 11.25 -15.15 -30.21
C LEU A 251 12.57 -15.96 -30.24
N PRO A 252 13.58 -15.57 -29.45
CA PRO A 252 14.84 -16.27 -29.42
C PRO A 252 14.70 -17.64 -28.76
N GLY A 253 15.51 -18.61 -29.20
CA GLY A 253 15.69 -19.85 -28.45
C GLY A 253 16.47 -19.62 -27.14
N GLY A 254 16.36 -20.56 -26.21
CA GLY A 254 17.09 -20.51 -24.93
C GLY A 254 16.48 -19.55 -23.91
N LEU A 255 15.17 -19.36 -23.94
CA LEU A 255 14.45 -18.61 -22.92
C LEU A 255 14.67 -19.25 -21.54
N PHE A 256 14.93 -18.43 -20.54
CA PHE A 256 14.91 -18.86 -19.15
C PHE A 256 13.51 -19.39 -18.80
N GLU A 257 13.45 -20.48 -18.05
CA GLU A 257 12.22 -21.23 -17.77
C GLU A 257 11.07 -20.35 -17.26
N CYS A 258 11.33 -19.51 -16.24
CA CYS A 258 10.29 -18.61 -15.69
C CYS A 258 9.80 -17.59 -16.72
N SER A 259 10.70 -17.12 -17.59
CA SER A 259 10.34 -16.17 -18.65
C SER A 259 9.48 -16.82 -19.72
N ALA A 260 9.81 -18.05 -20.10
CA ALA A 260 9.04 -18.84 -21.05
C ALA A 260 7.63 -19.13 -20.51
N GLN A 261 7.52 -19.59 -19.25
CA GLN A 261 6.24 -19.81 -18.59
C GLN A 261 5.40 -18.52 -18.46
N ALA A 262 6.03 -17.39 -18.13
CA ALA A 262 5.37 -16.08 -18.03
C ALA A 262 4.81 -15.60 -19.38
N LEU A 263 5.60 -15.75 -20.47
CA LEU A 263 5.15 -15.43 -21.82
C LEU A 263 3.99 -16.32 -22.26
N THR A 264 4.04 -17.63 -21.99
CA THR A 264 2.93 -18.55 -22.30
C THR A 264 1.67 -18.23 -21.47
N ALA A 265 1.82 -17.84 -20.19
CA ALA A 265 0.69 -17.44 -19.36
C ALA A 265 0.01 -16.15 -19.88
N TRP A 266 0.80 -15.22 -20.44
CA TRP A 266 0.29 -14.01 -21.07
C TRP A 266 -0.34 -14.27 -22.44
N ARG A 267 0.33 -15.08 -23.27
CA ARG A 267 -0.01 -15.39 -24.66
C ARG A 267 0.17 -16.89 -24.91
N PRO A 268 -0.88 -17.70 -24.66
CA PRO A 268 -0.80 -19.17 -24.81
C PRO A 268 -0.58 -19.65 -26.24
N ASP A 269 -0.77 -18.77 -27.22
CA ASP A 269 -0.59 -19.02 -28.66
C ASP A 269 0.86 -18.91 -29.13
N LEU A 270 1.79 -18.44 -28.29
CA LEU A 270 3.21 -18.35 -28.64
C LEU A 270 3.83 -19.76 -28.74
N PRO A 271 4.68 -20.02 -29.75
CA PRO A 271 5.33 -21.32 -29.93
C PRO A 271 6.54 -21.48 -29.01
N ILE A 272 6.33 -21.38 -27.69
CA ILE A 272 7.37 -21.45 -26.66
C ILE A 272 7.29 -22.82 -25.98
N ASP A 273 8.40 -23.56 -26.01
CA ASP A 273 8.56 -24.77 -25.20
C ASP A 273 9.03 -24.40 -23.79
N HIS A 274 8.41 -24.99 -22.77
CA HIS A 274 8.82 -24.83 -21.39
C HIS A 274 8.34 -26.00 -20.51
N PRO A 275 9.04 -26.27 -19.39
CA PRO A 275 8.56 -27.18 -18.36
C PRO A 275 7.20 -26.74 -17.80
N PRO A 276 6.34 -27.68 -17.38
CA PRO A 276 5.02 -27.36 -16.86
C PRO A 276 5.12 -26.53 -15.56
N ALA A 277 4.27 -25.51 -15.47
CA ALA A 277 4.00 -24.76 -14.25
C ALA A 277 2.49 -24.67 -14.03
N HIS A 278 2.06 -24.70 -12.78
CA HIS A 278 0.65 -24.52 -12.44
C HIS A 278 0.31 -23.03 -12.44
N PHE A 279 -0.41 -22.57 -13.46
CA PHE A 279 -0.88 -21.19 -13.54
C PHE A 279 -2.24 -21.01 -12.85
N THR A 280 -2.36 -19.98 -12.02
CA THR A 280 -3.63 -19.55 -11.41
C THR A 280 -3.81 -18.05 -11.65
N PRO A 281 -4.79 -17.64 -12.46
CA PRO A 281 -4.97 -16.24 -12.81
C PRO A 281 -5.48 -15.43 -11.61
N PHE A 282 -5.10 -14.16 -11.54
CA PHE A 282 -5.77 -13.21 -10.66
C PHE A 282 -7.10 -12.77 -11.28
N ALA A 283 -8.07 -12.43 -10.44
CA ALA A 283 -9.34 -11.88 -10.92
C ALA A 283 -9.08 -10.53 -11.61
N ASP A 284 -9.55 -10.37 -12.84
CA ASP A 284 -9.47 -9.11 -13.56
C ASP A 284 -10.26 -8.04 -12.78
N THR A 285 -9.55 -7.04 -12.23
CA THR A 285 -10.16 -5.93 -11.50
C THR A 285 -11.07 -5.05 -12.37
N ALA A 286 -11.08 -5.28 -13.69
CA ALA A 286 -11.92 -4.56 -14.66
C ALA A 286 -13.40 -4.99 -14.65
N THR A 287 -13.78 -6.09 -14.00
CA THR A 287 -15.17 -6.59 -14.02
C THR A 287 -15.98 -6.27 -12.76
N ALA A 288 -15.47 -5.43 -11.84
CA ALA A 288 -16.14 -5.11 -10.57
C ALA A 288 -17.05 -3.87 -10.61
N SER A 289 -17.28 -3.25 -11.77
CA SER A 289 -18.18 -2.10 -11.93
C SER A 289 -19.23 -2.31 -13.01
N ALA A 290 -20.03 -3.37 -12.86
CA ALA A 290 -21.30 -3.53 -13.57
C ALA A 290 -22.20 -4.49 -12.77
N GLY A 291 -22.83 -3.96 -11.73
CA GLY A 291 -23.83 -4.66 -10.90
C GLY A 291 -24.75 -3.64 -10.26
#